data_AF-A0A846NJT6-F1
#
_entry.id   AF-A0A846NJT6-F1
#
_cell.length_a   1.000
_cell.length_b   1.000
_cell.length_c   1.000
_cell.angle_alpha   90.00
_cell.angle_beta   90.00
_cell.angle_gamma   90.00
#
_symmetry.space_group_name_H-M   'P 1'
#
loop_
_entity.id
_entity.type
_entity.pdbx_description
1 polymer ?
#
loop_
_entity_poly.entity_id
_entity_poly.type
_entity_poly.pdbx_seq_one_letter_code
_entity_poly.pdbx_strand_id
1 'polypeptide(L)' 'MNPYTRLAKQTIKTYITEGKITKPPASLPKKMLTQKSGVFVSIYKKQKKAQKNKKKKSEKELRGCIG' A
#
# COMPACT_ATOMS: atom_id res chain seq x y z
N MET A 1 -0.59 11.16 -3.31
CA MET A 1 -0.81 9.77 -2.82
C MET A 1 -1.80 9.81 -1.67
N ASN A 2 -2.86 9.00 -1.71
CA ASN A 2 -3.95 8.99 -0.73
C ASN A 2 -3.41 8.66 0.70
N PRO A 3 -3.89 9.32 1.79
CA PRO A 3 -3.42 9.09 3.15
C PRO A 3 -3.43 7.62 3.59
N TYR A 4 -4.44 6.82 3.23
CA TYR A 4 -4.50 5.38 3.53
C TYR A 4 -3.32 4.63 2.89
N THR A 5 -3.13 4.82 1.58
CA THR A 5 -2.03 4.18 0.84
C THR A 5 -0.66 4.68 1.31
N ARG A 6 -0.55 5.96 1.71
CA ARG A 6 0.68 6.56 2.21
C ARG A 6 1.09 5.94 3.54
N LEU A 7 0.14 5.81 4.46
CA LEU A 7 0.36 5.15 5.75
C LEU A 7 0.81 3.71 5.53
N ALA A 8 0.07 2.93 4.73
CA ALA A 8 0.43 1.54 4.43
C ALA A 8 1.86 1.42 3.87
N LYS A 9 2.23 2.25 2.89
CA LYS A 9 3.58 2.24 2.31
C LYS A 9 4.67 2.61 3.33
N GLN A 10 4.43 3.62 4.17
CA GLN A 10 5.39 4.06 5.17
C GLN A 10 5.59 2.98 6.24
N THR A 11 4.51 2.40 6.75
CA THR A 11 4.57 1.31 7.75
C THR A 11 5.36 0.11 7.21
N ILE A 12 5.08 -0.34 5.99
CA ILE A 12 5.82 -1.45 5.37
C ILE A 12 7.30 -1.09 5.23
N LYS A 13 7.62 0.12 4.75
CA LYS A 13 9.01 0.57 4.60
C LYS A 13 9.73 0.54 5.94
N THR A 14 9.18 1.18 6.97
CA THR A 14 9.79 1.26 8.30
C THR A 14 9.95 -0.12 8.93
N TYR A 15 8.97 -1.01 8.79
CA TYR A 15 9.11 -2.36 9.32
C TYR A 15 10.25 -3.13 8.62
N ILE A 16 10.34 -3.07 7.29
CA ILE A 16 11.39 -3.76 6.54
C ILE A 16 12.78 -3.18 6.83
N THR A 17 12.91 -1.85 6.90
CA THR A 17 14.23 -1.20 7.05
C THR A 17 14.70 -1.07 8.48
N GLU A 18 13.79 -0.98 9.45
CA GLU A 18 14.11 -0.71 10.86
C GLU A 18 13.64 -1.80 11.83
N GLY A 19 12.79 -2.74 11.40
CA GLY A 19 12.20 -3.76 12.28
C GLY A 19 11.17 -3.22 13.28
N LYS A 20 10.67 -2.00 13.10
CA LYS A 20 9.80 -1.31 14.07
C LYS A 20 8.34 -1.28 13.65
N ILE A 21 7.44 -1.37 14.65
CA ILE A 21 6.01 -1.11 14.49
C ILE A 21 5.74 0.38 14.69
N THR A 22 5.16 1.04 13.70
CA THR A 22 4.89 2.49 13.73
C THR A 22 3.58 2.82 14.44
N LYS A 23 3.59 3.87 15.27
CA LYS A 23 2.34 4.50 15.75
C LYS A 23 1.70 5.33 14.62
N PRO A 24 0.36 5.48 14.61
CA PRO A 24 -0.31 6.37 13.65
C PRO A 24 0.21 7.80 13.77
N PRO A 25 0.60 8.46 12.66
CA PRO A 25 1.01 9.87 12.69
C PRO A 25 -0.13 10.80 13.14
N ALA A 26 0.19 11.84 13.89
CA ALA A 26 -0.79 12.82 14.38
C ALA A 26 -1.49 13.61 13.25
N SER A 27 -0.86 13.70 12.07
CA SER A 27 -1.39 14.38 10.89
C SER A 27 -2.41 13.57 10.08
N LEU A 28 -2.83 12.39 10.56
CA LEU A 28 -3.85 11.60 9.90
C LEU A 28 -5.25 12.22 10.05
N PRO A 29 -6.11 12.11 9.02
CA PRO A 29 -7.51 12.51 9.13
C PRO A 29 -8.22 11.82 10.30
N LYS A 30 -8.92 12.59 11.14
CA LYS A 30 -9.61 12.10 12.35
C LYS A 30 -10.47 10.86 12.09
N LYS A 31 -11.20 10.84 10.97
CA LYS A 31 -12.06 9.72 10.56
C LYS A 31 -11.31 8.39 10.45
N MET A 32 -10.04 8.39 10.05
CA MET A 32 -9.21 7.17 9.98
C MET A 32 -8.92 6.57 11.35
N LEU A 33 -8.95 7.39 12.41
CA LEU A 33 -8.64 6.98 13.78
C LEU A 33 -9.91 6.64 14.56
N THR A 34 -11.02 7.30 14.27
CA THR A 34 -12.25 7.19 15.07
C THR A 34 -13.28 6.24 14.47
N GLN A 35 -13.26 6.00 13.16
CA GLN A 35 -14.22 5.10 12.51
C GLN A 35 -13.66 3.69 12.42
N LYS A 36 -14.36 2.72 13.02
CA LYS A 36 -14.04 1.29 12.87
C LYS A 36 -14.50 0.80 11.49
N SER A 37 -13.60 0.13 10.78
CA SER A 37 -13.87 -0.50 9.49
C SER A 37 -12.85 -1.62 9.25
N GLY A 38 -13.27 -2.73 8.65
CA GLY A 38 -12.35 -3.72 8.11
C GLY A 38 -11.54 -3.14 6.95
N VAL A 39 -10.27 -3.52 6.82
CA VAL A 39 -9.36 -2.99 5.80
C VAL A 39 -8.49 -4.12 5.26
N PHE A 40 -8.40 -4.21 3.93
CA PHE A 40 -7.43 -5.07 3.26
C PHE A 40 -6.36 -4.22 2.57
N VAL A 41 -5.12 -4.70 2.56
CA VAL A 41 -3.97 -4.08 1.89
C VAL A 41 -3.41 -5.05 0.86
N SER A 42 -3.55 -4.69 -0.42
CA SER A 42 -2.96 -5.43 -1.53
C SER A 42 -1.69 -4.73 -2.04
N ILE A 43 -0.60 -5.48 -2.17
CA ILE A 43 0.65 -5.03 -2.76
C ILE A 43 0.78 -5.65 -4.14
N TYR A 44 1.00 -4.83 -5.16
CA TYR A 44 1.21 -5.27 -6.53
C TYR A 44 2.63 -4.96 -6.99
N LYS A 45 3.25 -5.86 -7.76
CA LYS A 45 4.56 -5.60 -8.37
C LYS A 45 4.43 -4.49 -9.42
N LYS A 46 5.41 -3.59 -9.43
CA LYS A 46 5.52 -2.56 -10.46
C LYS A 46 6.00 -3.23 -11.75
N GLN A 47 5.16 -3.27 -12.78
CA GLN A 47 5.57 -3.77 -14.09
C GLN A 47 6.65 -2.84 -14.68
N LYS A 48 7.74 -3.42 -15.18
CA LYS A 48 8.67 -2.72 -16.06
C LYS A 48 7.94 -2.57 -17.41
N LYS A 49 7.75 -1.35 -17.90
CA LYS A 49 7.23 -1.12 -19.26
C LYS A 49 8.28 -1.59 -20.26
N ALA A 50 8.29 -2.87 -20.60
CA ALA A 50 8.94 -3.31 -21.83
C ALA A 50 8.03 -2.89 -22.98
N GLN A 51 8.52 -2.04 -23.88
CA GLN A 51 7.84 -1.71 -25.13
C GLN A 51 7.68 -3.00 -25.95
N LYS A 52 6.50 -3.62 -25.95
CA LYS A 52 6.10 -4.61 -26.96
C LYS A 52 4.61 -4.48 -27.27
N ASN A 53 4.31 -4.68 -28.55
CA ASN A 53 3.09 -4.40 -29.29
C ASN A 53 1.74 -4.56 -28.56
N LYS A 54 0.82 -3.65 -28.93
CA LYS A 54 -0.58 -3.52 -28.50
C LYS A 54 -1.38 -4.84 -28.54
N LYS A 55 -1.61 -5.47 -27.39
CA LYS A 55 -2.87 -6.15 -26.95
C LYS A 55 -2.60 -7.12 -25.79
N LYS A 56 -2.48 -6.60 -24.57
CA LYS A 56 -2.88 -7.32 -23.35
C LYS A 56 -2.95 -6.28 -22.23
N LYS A 57 -4.13 -6.11 -21.63
CA LYS A 57 -4.30 -5.33 -20.40
C LYS A 57 -3.44 -6.05 -19.37
N SER A 58 -2.24 -5.55 -19.10
CA SER A 58 -1.27 -6.24 -18.26
C SER A 58 -1.75 -6.16 -16.82
N GLU A 59 -2.48 -7.19 -16.38
CA GLU A 59 -2.91 -7.33 -15.00
C GLU A 59 -1.68 -7.22 -14.09
N LYS A 60 -1.71 -6.26 -13.16
CA LYS A 60 -0.59 -6.05 -12.25
C LYS A 60 -0.43 -7.31 -11.42
N GLU A 61 0.79 -7.85 -11.37
CA GLU A 61 1.05 -9.08 -10.62
C GLU A 61 0.88 -8.83 -9.11
N LEU A 62 -0.04 -9.56 -8.47
CA LEU A 62 -0.28 -9.48 -7.03
C LEU A 62 0.92 -10.07 -6.27
N ARG A 63 1.45 -9.33 -5.30
CA ARG A 63 2.57 -9.76 -4.44
C ARG A 63 2.11 -10.25 -3.06
N GLY A 64 0.95 -9.78 -2.60
CA GLY A 64 0.32 -10.18 -1.34
C GLY A 64 -0.92 -9.35 -1.04
N CYS A 65 -1.85 -9.91 -0.27
CA CYS A 65 -3.07 -9.27 0.20
C CYS A 65 -3.39 -9.79 1.62
N ILE A 66 -3.58 -8.89 2.59
CA ILE A 66 -3.92 -9.21 3.98
C ILE A 66 -4.93 -8.18 4.48
N GLY A 67 -5.90 -8.58 5.30
CA GLY A 67 -6.85 -7.70 5.99
C GLY A 67 -7.49 -8.38 7.19
#